data_AF-A0A059G1T9-F1
#
_entry.id   AF-A0A059G1T9-F1
#
_cell.length_a   1.000
_cell.length_b   1.000
_cell.length_c   1.000
_cell.angle_alpha   90.00
_cell.angle_beta   90.00
_cell.angle_gamma   90.00
#
_symmetry.space_group_name_H-M   'P 1'
#
loop_
_entity.id
_entity.type
_entity.pdbx_description
1 polymer ?
#
loop_
_entity_poly.entity_id
_entity_poly.type
_entity_poly.pdbx_seq_one_letter_code
_entity_poly.pdbx_strand_id
1 'polypeptide(L)'
;RRTSELIKYAANAFLAVKITFINEMADLCEKVGANVQEVSRGIGLDNRIGRKFLNAGPGYGGSCFPKDTLALSKTANDVGAPVRIVDTVVEVNKARKKAMADKVIAAMGGDVKGKTIGVLGLAFKQNTDDMRDAPSLDILPALMAAGAKVRAYDPEAMTEAANLLEGVVFATSPYDAIQDSDAMVIITEWDQFRALDFDRVKAALNTNIVVDLRNIYSPEDMAARGFAYTSIGRP
;
A
#
# COMPACT_ATOMS: atom_id res chain seq x y z
N ARG A 1 18.00 21.86 23.14
CA ARG A 1 16.55 21.62 22.93
C ARG A 1 16.17 21.64 21.45
N ARG A 2 16.30 22.76 20.72
CA ARG A 2 15.93 22.89 19.29
C ARG A 2 16.52 21.81 18.37
N THR A 3 17.82 21.50 18.51
CA THR A 3 18.46 20.45 17.70
C THR A 3 17.84 19.07 17.92
N SER A 4 17.47 18.73 19.15
CA SER A 4 16.83 17.44 19.47
C SER A 4 15.44 17.34 18.84
N GLU A 5 14.66 18.43 18.90
CA GLU A 5 13.35 18.51 18.24
C GLU A 5 13.50 18.34 16.72
N LEU A 6 14.47 19.01 16.10
CA LEU A 6 14.72 18.89 14.66
C LEU A 6 15.20 17.48 14.26
N ILE A 7 16.03 16.81 15.06
CA ILE A 7 16.49 15.44 14.80
C ILE A 7 15.31 14.48 14.61
N LYS A 8 14.25 14.61 15.43
CA LYS A 8 13.05 13.76 15.31
C LYS A 8 12.36 13.94 13.96
N TYR A 9 12.14 15.19 13.54
CA TYR A 9 11.52 15.50 12.25
C TYR A 9 12.40 15.06 11.07
N ALA A 10 13.71 15.37 11.13
CA ALA A 10 14.66 15.00 10.08
C ALA A 10 14.76 13.48 9.88
N ALA A 11 14.78 12.71 10.97
CA ALA A 11 14.82 11.25 10.91
C ALA A 11 13.55 10.68 10.26
N ASN A 12 12.36 11.12 10.70
CA ASN A 12 11.10 10.65 10.13
C ASN A 12 10.94 11.07 8.66
N ALA A 13 11.35 12.29 8.31
CA ALA A 13 11.34 12.76 6.93
C ALA A 13 12.27 11.92 6.05
N PHE A 14 13.49 11.61 6.51
CA PHE A 14 14.40 10.78 5.73
C PHE A 14 13.89 9.35 5.51
N LEU A 15 13.21 8.75 6.50
CA LEU A 15 12.57 7.44 6.30
C LEU A 15 11.43 7.50 5.27
N ALA A 16 10.64 8.58 5.27
CA ALA A 16 9.61 8.82 4.26
C ALA A 16 10.21 9.04 2.86
N VAL A 17 11.36 9.71 2.76
CA VAL A 17 12.14 9.85 1.51
C VAL A 17 12.53 8.48 0.97
N LYS A 18 13.08 7.59 1.80
CA LYS A 18 13.49 6.24 1.34
C LYS A 18 12.32 5.44 0.77
N ILE A 19 11.17 5.46 1.45
CA ILE A 19 9.96 4.76 0.98
C ILE A 19 9.47 5.36 -0.34
N THR A 20 9.41 6.69 -0.43
CA THR A 20 8.88 7.36 -1.62
C THR A 20 9.81 7.19 -2.82
N PHE A 21 11.12 7.27 -2.59
CA PHE A 21 12.12 6.99 -3.62
C PHE A 21 11.97 5.58 -4.20
N ILE A 22 11.89 4.54 -3.35
CA ILE A 22 11.76 3.17 -3.87
C ILE A 22 10.40 2.94 -4.56
N ASN A 23 9.37 3.67 -4.15
CA ASN A 23 8.06 3.65 -4.80
C ASN A 23 8.11 4.23 -6.23
N GLU A 24 8.78 5.35 -6.43
CA GLU A 24 8.99 5.90 -7.79
C GLU A 24 9.86 4.95 -8.65
N MET A 25 10.86 4.31 -8.04
CA MET A 25 11.64 3.27 -8.74
C MET A 25 10.78 2.05 -9.09
N ALA A 26 9.80 1.69 -8.27
CA ALA A 26 8.81 0.66 -8.61
C ALA A 26 8.02 1.06 -9.85
N ASP A 27 7.50 2.28 -9.91
CA ASP A 27 6.72 2.76 -11.04
C ASP A 27 7.58 2.77 -12.33
N LEU A 28 8.85 3.16 -12.23
CA LEU A 28 9.80 3.05 -13.34
C LEU A 28 10.05 1.59 -13.74
N CYS A 29 10.23 0.69 -12.78
CA CYS A 29 10.45 -0.75 -13.03
C CYS A 29 9.32 -1.34 -13.87
N GLU A 30 8.06 -0.96 -13.61
CA GLU A 30 6.90 -1.41 -14.40
C GLU A 30 6.97 -0.95 -15.87
N LYS A 31 7.58 0.21 -16.15
CA LYS A 31 7.70 0.75 -17.52
C LYS A 31 8.87 0.17 -18.29
N VAL A 32 9.95 -0.20 -17.61
CA VAL A 32 11.19 -0.67 -18.25
C VAL A 32 11.38 -2.19 -18.15
N GLY A 33 10.45 -2.91 -17.53
CA GLY A 33 10.53 -4.37 -17.34
C GLY A 33 11.57 -4.80 -16.31
N ALA A 34 11.84 -3.97 -15.30
CA ALA A 34 12.75 -4.29 -14.20
C ALA A 34 11.98 -4.81 -12.96
N ASN A 35 12.71 -5.28 -11.95
CA ASN A 35 12.14 -5.78 -10.70
C ASN A 35 12.62 -4.93 -9.50
N VAL A 36 11.69 -4.24 -8.85
CA VAL A 36 11.96 -3.33 -7.73
C VAL A 36 12.54 -4.04 -6.50
N GLN A 37 12.21 -5.32 -6.27
CA GLN A 37 12.80 -6.08 -5.17
C GLN A 37 14.29 -6.37 -5.43
N GLU A 38 14.67 -6.59 -6.68
CA GLU A 38 16.08 -6.74 -7.07
C GLU A 38 16.83 -5.41 -7.03
N VAL A 39 16.22 -4.33 -7.50
CA VAL A 39 16.77 -2.97 -7.39
C VAL A 39 17.00 -2.60 -5.92
N SER A 40 15.98 -2.77 -5.08
CA SER A 40 16.05 -2.53 -3.63
C SER A 40 17.16 -3.35 -2.96
N ARG A 41 17.25 -4.65 -3.31
CA ARG A 41 18.32 -5.53 -2.83
C ARG A 41 19.69 -5.03 -3.28
N GLY A 42 19.85 -4.70 -4.56
CA GLY A 42 21.10 -4.24 -5.16
C GLY A 42 21.63 -2.97 -4.51
N ILE A 43 20.82 -1.92 -4.42
CA ILE A 43 21.22 -0.66 -3.77
C ILE A 43 21.39 -0.83 -2.25
N GLY A 44 20.62 -1.73 -1.63
CA GLY A 44 20.67 -2.00 -0.20
C GLY A 44 21.93 -2.74 0.26
N LEU A 45 22.70 -3.35 -0.64
CA LEU A 45 24.00 -3.95 -0.33
C LEU A 45 25.08 -2.90 -0.03
N ASP A 46 24.89 -1.66 -0.48
CA ASP A 46 25.76 -0.56 -0.10
C ASP A 46 25.46 -0.12 1.35
N ASN A 47 26.43 -0.28 2.25
CA ASN A 47 26.28 0.05 3.67
C ASN A 47 25.97 1.53 3.93
N ARG A 48 26.24 2.43 2.97
CA ARG A 48 25.88 3.86 3.06
C ARG A 48 24.37 4.07 2.87
N ILE A 49 23.69 3.17 2.17
CA ILE A 49 22.24 3.20 1.91
C ILE A 49 21.50 2.32 2.92
N GLY A 50 21.95 1.07 3.06
CA GLY A 50 21.35 0.05 3.91
C GLY A 50 20.01 -0.49 3.42
N ARG A 51 19.66 -1.71 3.86
CA ARG A 51 18.53 -2.51 3.33
C ARG A 51 17.14 -2.11 3.85
N LYS A 52 17.06 -1.33 4.92
CA LYS A 52 15.78 -1.00 5.58
C LYS A 52 15.06 0.15 4.87
N PHE A 53 13.73 0.16 4.95
CA PHE A 53 12.85 1.19 4.38
C PHE A 53 12.96 1.30 2.85
N LEU A 54 13.20 0.18 2.17
CA LEU A 54 13.28 0.07 0.72
C LEU A 54 12.31 -1.00 0.18
N ASN A 55 11.17 -1.20 0.85
CA ASN A 55 10.11 -2.06 0.34
C ASN A 55 9.08 -1.16 -0.34
N ALA A 56 8.89 -1.33 -1.65
CA ALA A 56 7.85 -0.62 -2.38
C ALA A 56 6.47 -1.12 -1.93
N GLY A 57 5.49 -0.22 -1.94
CA GLY A 57 4.13 -0.53 -1.49
C GLY A 57 3.11 0.53 -1.92
N PRO A 58 1.94 0.62 -1.27
CA PRO A 58 0.87 1.54 -1.66
C PRO A 58 1.06 2.97 -1.14
N GLY A 59 2.25 3.30 -0.65
CA GLY A 59 2.55 4.53 0.09
C GLY A 59 2.70 4.28 1.59
N TYR A 60 3.18 5.29 2.31
CA TYR A 60 3.28 5.28 3.77
C TYR A 60 2.08 5.96 4.43
N GLY A 61 1.85 5.59 5.68
CA GLY A 61 0.81 6.16 6.55
C GLY A 61 1.25 6.17 8.02
N GLY A 62 0.27 6.08 8.92
CA GLY A 62 0.46 6.07 10.36
C GLY A 62 0.58 7.48 10.95
N SER A 63 0.53 7.58 12.28
CA SER A 63 0.54 8.86 12.98
C SER A 63 1.84 9.67 12.95
N CYS A 64 2.94 9.03 12.55
CA CYS A 64 4.28 9.64 12.62
C CYS A 64 4.66 10.33 11.31
N PHE A 65 4.75 9.60 10.19
CA PHE A 65 5.40 10.14 8.98
C PHE A 65 4.62 11.27 8.30
N PRO A 66 3.32 11.13 7.98
CA PRO A 66 2.55 12.18 7.31
C PRO A 66 2.52 13.48 8.13
N LYS A 67 2.21 13.36 9.43
CA LYS A 67 2.18 14.50 10.35
C LYS A 67 3.55 15.20 10.45
N ASP A 68 4.62 14.43 10.66
CA ASP A 68 5.94 15.02 10.90
C ASP A 68 6.55 15.60 9.62
N THR A 69 6.32 14.99 8.45
CA THR A 69 6.76 15.55 7.16
C THR A 69 6.04 16.85 6.82
N LEU A 70 4.72 16.91 7.01
CA LEU A 70 3.93 18.14 6.84
C LEU A 70 4.34 19.23 7.83
N ALA A 71 4.54 18.89 9.10
CA ALA A 71 4.97 19.84 10.12
C ALA A 71 6.36 20.41 9.82
N LEU A 72 7.31 19.56 9.38
CA LEU A 72 8.65 19.99 8.96
C LEU A 72 8.59 20.92 7.75
N SER A 73 7.85 20.53 6.71
CA SER A 73 7.64 21.34 5.49
C SER A 73 7.07 22.71 5.83
N LYS A 74 5.99 22.76 6.63
CA LYS A 74 5.39 24.02 7.07
C LYS A 74 6.36 24.88 7.85
N THR A 75 7.03 24.31 8.86
CA THR A 75 8.00 25.04 9.69
C THR A 75 9.13 25.62 8.83
N ALA A 76 9.64 24.85 7.87
CA ALA A 76 10.70 25.26 6.96
C ALA A 76 10.27 26.42 6.05
N ASN A 77 9.05 26.38 5.52
CA ASN A 77 8.49 27.46 4.70
C ASN A 77 8.24 28.73 5.52
N ASP A 78 7.68 28.61 6.73
CA ASP A 78 7.39 29.75 7.61
C ASP A 78 8.65 30.54 8.01
N VAL A 79 9.83 29.89 8.05
CA VAL A 79 11.12 30.52 8.37
C VAL A 79 12.00 30.83 7.14
N GLY A 80 11.48 30.62 5.92
CA GLY A 80 12.19 30.94 4.68
C GLY A 80 13.34 29.99 4.30
N ALA A 81 13.31 28.74 4.79
CA ALA A 81 14.33 27.71 4.51
C ALA A 81 13.68 26.42 3.95
N PRO A 82 13.08 26.45 2.74
CA PRO A 82 12.26 25.36 2.22
C PRO A 82 13.01 24.03 2.05
N VAL A 83 12.35 22.92 2.42
CA VAL A 83 12.87 21.55 2.35
C VAL A 83 12.30 20.79 1.16
N ARG A 84 12.61 21.25 -0.05
CA ARG A 84 11.96 20.82 -1.31
C ARG A 84 11.85 19.30 -1.51
N ILE A 85 12.86 18.53 -1.08
CA ILE A 85 12.82 17.06 -1.17
C ILE A 85 11.66 16.49 -0.34
N VAL A 86 11.44 17.01 0.87
CA VAL A 86 10.36 16.57 1.76
C VAL A 86 9.00 17.00 1.21
N ASP A 87 8.92 18.20 0.63
CA ASP A 87 7.69 18.68 -0.02
C ASP A 87 7.25 17.74 -1.15
N THR A 88 8.19 17.38 -2.04
CA THR A 88 7.94 16.41 -3.12
C THR A 88 7.56 15.03 -2.57
N VAL A 89 8.19 14.58 -1.49
CA VAL A 89 7.86 13.30 -0.84
C VAL A 89 6.40 13.25 -0.38
N VAL A 90 5.90 14.33 0.21
CA VAL A 90 4.50 14.42 0.65
C VAL A 90 3.55 14.36 -0.55
N GLU A 91 3.85 15.11 -1.61
CA GLU A 91 3.03 15.16 -2.82
C GLU A 91 2.97 13.80 -3.53
N VAL A 92 4.12 13.17 -3.75
CA VAL A 92 4.22 11.86 -4.41
C VAL A 92 3.52 10.78 -3.60
N ASN A 93 3.68 10.75 -2.27
CA ASN A 93 2.99 9.77 -1.43
C ASN A 93 1.46 9.92 -1.50
N LYS A 94 0.94 11.15 -1.52
CA LYS A 94 -0.49 11.42 -1.66
C LYS A 94 -1.02 10.96 -3.03
N ALA A 95 -0.29 11.25 -4.11
CA ALA A 95 -0.66 10.81 -5.45
C ALA A 95 -0.61 9.28 -5.58
N ARG A 96 0.41 8.65 -4.99
CA ARG A 96 0.63 7.20 -5.04
C ARG A 96 -0.55 6.41 -4.49
N LYS A 97 -1.06 6.78 -3.31
CA LYS A 97 -2.20 6.08 -2.70
C LYS A 97 -3.42 6.05 -3.62
N LYS A 98 -3.69 7.15 -4.34
CA LYS A 98 -4.77 7.22 -5.33
C LYS A 98 -4.49 6.36 -6.54
N ALA A 99 -3.26 6.42 -7.08
CA ALA A 99 -2.85 5.60 -8.22
C ALA A 99 -2.95 4.08 -7.96
N MET A 100 -2.93 3.65 -6.69
CA MET A 100 -3.16 2.23 -6.36
C MET A 100 -4.59 1.77 -6.66
N ALA A 101 -5.59 2.64 -6.53
CA ALA A 101 -6.95 2.32 -6.95
C ALA A 101 -7.02 2.15 -8.48
N ASP A 102 -6.38 3.05 -9.23
CA ASP A 102 -6.28 2.95 -10.69
C ASP A 102 -5.58 1.64 -11.11
N LYS A 103 -4.54 1.21 -10.38
CA LYS A 103 -3.85 -0.05 -10.61
C LYS A 103 -4.76 -1.27 -10.42
N VAL A 104 -5.59 -1.27 -9.38
CA VAL A 104 -6.60 -2.32 -9.16
C VAL A 104 -7.63 -2.33 -10.29
N ILE A 105 -8.15 -1.16 -10.67
CA ILE A 105 -9.13 -1.02 -11.76
C ILE A 105 -8.54 -1.53 -13.08
N ALA A 106 -7.31 -1.16 -13.40
CA ALA A 106 -6.61 -1.62 -14.59
C ALA A 106 -6.41 -3.16 -14.60
N ALA A 107 -6.03 -3.74 -13.46
CA ALA A 107 -5.90 -5.20 -13.31
C ALA A 107 -7.22 -5.95 -13.49
N MET A 108 -8.35 -5.28 -13.22
CA MET A 108 -9.71 -5.80 -13.42
C MET A 108 -10.29 -5.46 -14.80
N GLY A 109 -9.48 -4.98 -15.75
CA GLY A 109 -9.90 -4.71 -17.13
C GLY A 109 -10.41 -3.29 -17.39
N GLY A 110 -10.26 -2.37 -16.45
CA GLY A 110 -10.53 -0.94 -16.64
C GLY A 110 -11.90 -0.45 -16.18
N ASP A 111 -12.84 -1.36 -15.85
CA ASP A 111 -14.15 -1.03 -15.29
C ASP A 111 -14.48 -1.97 -14.12
N VAL A 112 -14.82 -1.39 -12.97
CA VAL A 112 -15.17 -2.11 -11.73
C VAL A 112 -16.62 -1.86 -11.31
N LYS A 113 -17.44 -1.22 -12.15
CA LYS A 113 -18.82 -0.91 -11.82
C LYS A 113 -19.62 -2.18 -11.56
N GLY A 114 -20.18 -2.30 -10.35
CA GLY A 114 -20.96 -3.45 -9.90
C GLY A 114 -20.13 -4.68 -9.52
N LYS A 115 -18.80 -4.63 -9.69
CA LYS A 115 -17.86 -5.69 -9.30
C LYS A 115 -17.65 -5.70 -7.78
N THR A 116 -17.37 -6.88 -7.23
CA THR A 116 -17.04 -7.04 -5.81
C THR A 116 -15.54 -7.23 -5.65
N ILE A 117 -14.90 -6.45 -4.78
CA ILE A 117 -13.48 -6.53 -4.47
C ILE A 117 -13.32 -6.95 -3.01
N GLY A 118 -12.65 -8.08 -2.79
CA GLY A 118 -12.25 -8.56 -1.48
C GLY A 118 -10.90 -7.98 -1.08
N VAL A 119 -10.86 -7.22 0.02
CA VAL A 119 -9.67 -6.49 0.50
C VAL A 119 -9.12 -7.14 1.75
N LEU A 120 -7.82 -7.41 1.73
CA LEU A 120 -7.06 -7.91 2.87
C LEU A 120 -6.09 -6.83 3.37
N GLY A 121 -6.31 -6.41 4.61
CA GLY A 121 -5.53 -5.37 5.27
C GLY A 121 -6.15 -3.98 5.14
N LEU A 122 -6.31 -3.32 6.28
CA LEU A 122 -6.86 -1.96 6.41
C LEU A 122 -5.88 -1.05 7.15
N ALA A 123 -5.19 -1.55 8.19
CA ALA A 123 -4.20 -0.76 8.94
C ALA A 123 -3.05 -0.26 8.05
N PHE A 124 -2.36 0.81 8.46
CA PHE A 124 -1.26 1.35 7.64
C PHE A 124 -0.04 0.40 7.50
N LYS A 125 0.10 -0.53 8.45
CA LYS A 125 1.10 -1.60 8.50
C LYS A 125 0.55 -2.75 9.35
N GLN A 126 1.20 -3.91 9.29
CA GLN A 126 0.86 -5.03 10.17
C GLN A 126 1.14 -4.75 11.67
N ASN A 127 0.52 -5.54 12.53
CA ASN A 127 0.65 -5.55 13.99
C ASN A 127 0.17 -4.25 14.68
N THR A 128 -0.88 -3.63 14.15
CA THR A 128 -1.54 -2.47 14.75
C THR A 128 -2.96 -2.32 14.21
N ASP A 129 -3.83 -1.72 15.01
CA ASP A 129 -5.16 -1.22 14.68
C ASP A 129 -5.13 0.21 14.09
N ASP A 130 -3.97 0.87 14.04
CA ASP A 130 -3.86 2.28 13.68
C ASP A 130 -4.24 2.51 12.20
N MET A 131 -5.37 3.18 12.00
CA MET A 131 -5.88 3.55 10.68
C MET A 131 -5.42 4.93 10.21
N ARG A 132 -4.75 5.73 11.06
CA ARG A 132 -4.40 7.11 10.71
C ARG A 132 -3.53 7.17 9.47
N ASP A 133 -3.96 7.95 8.48
CA ASP A 133 -3.31 8.08 7.17
C ASP A 133 -3.05 6.73 6.47
N ALA A 134 -3.77 5.66 6.81
CA ALA A 134 -3.60 4.36 6.17
C ALA A 134 -3.91 4.45 4.67
N PRO A 135 -3.13 3.79 3.78
CA PRO A 135 -3.40 3.79 2.34
C PRO A 135 -4.81 3.31 1.97
N SER A 136 -5.40 2.42 2.77
CA SER A 136 -6.78 1.94 2.61
C SER A 136 -7.82 3.06 2.64
N LEU A 137 -7.58 4.14 3.41
CA LEU A 137 -8.49 5.29 3.50
C LEU A 137 -8.56 6.12 2.21
N ASP A 138 -7.58 5.98 1.32
CA ASP A 138 -7.60 6.62 0.01
C ASP A 138 -8.02 5.63 -1.09
N ILE A 139 -7.56 4.37 -1.00
CA ILE A 139 -7.78 3.34 -2.03
C ILE A 139 -9.25 2.91 -2.08
N LEU A 140 -9.84 2.56 -0.93
CA LEU A 140 -11.18 1.97 -0.89
C LEU A 140 -12.26 2.97 -1.34
N PRO A 141 -12.27 4.23 -0.87
CA PRO A 141 -13.21 5.23 -1.36
C PRO A 141 -13.09 5.47 -2.87
N ALA A 142 -11.87 5.45 -3.43
CA ALA A 142 -11.68 5.62 -4.87
C ALA A 142 -12.26 4.44 -5.67
N LEU A 143 -12.10 3.20 -5.19
CA LEU A 143 -12.72 2.02 -5.81
C LEU A 143 -14.26 2.07 -5.74
N MET A 144 -14.81 2.46 -4.58
CA MET A 144 -16.26 2.60 -4.41
C MET A 144 -16.82 3.74 -5.26
N ALA A 145 -16.10 4.85 -5.39
CA ALA A 145 -16.48 5.95 -6.29
C ALA A 145 -16.48 5.52 -7.77
N ALA A 146 -15.64 4.56 -8.16
CA ALA A 146 -15.67 3.91 -9.47
C ALA A 146 -16.80 2.86 -9.62
N GLY A 147 -17.61 2.65 -8.57
CA GLY A 147 -18.79 1.76 -8.59
C GLY A 147 -18.52 0.33 -8.12
N ALA A 148 -17.35 0.04 -7.56
CA ALA A 148 -17.06 -1.26 -6.96
C ALA A 148 -17.78 -1.42 -5.60
N LYS A 149 -18.14 -2.66 -5.27
CA LYS A 149 -18.53 -3.07 -3.91
C LYS A 149 -17.28 -3.58 -3.21
N VAL A 150 -17.03 -3.13 -1.98
CA VAL A 150 -15.84 -3.54 -1.21
C VAL A 150 -16.26 -4.41 -0.04
N ARG A 151 -15.64 -5.57 0.07
CA ARG A 151 -15.63 -6.42 1.27
C ARG A 151 -14.22 -6.39 1.84
N ALA A 152 -14.04 -6.17 3.13
CA ALA A 152 -12.71 -6.01 3.70
C ALA A 152 -12.52 -6.75 5.01
N TYR A 153 -11.29 -7.21 5.24
CA TYR A 153 -10.87 -7.80 6.51
C TYR A 153 -9.47 -7.34 6.89
N ASP A 154 -9.30 -7.03 8.17
CA ASP A 154 -8.04 -6.78 8.85
C ASP A 154 -8.08 -7.50 10.22
N PRO A 155 -6.97 -8.08 10.71
CA PRO A 155 -6.93 -8.73 12.02
C PRO A 155 -7.31 -7.85 13.20
N GLU A 156 -6.87 -6.60 13.19
CA GLU A 156 -6.90 -5.75 14.38
C GLU A 156 -7.67 -4.45 14.14
N ALA A 157 -7.69 -3.94 12.91
CA ALA A 157 -8.21 -2.60 12.61
C ALA A 157 -9.70 -2.54 12.25
N MET A 158 -10.46 -3.62 12.37
CA MET A 158 -11.87 -3.67 11.92
C MET A 158 -12.75 -2.61 12.58
N THR A 159 -12.63 -2.46 13.91
CA THR A 159 -13.41 -1.49 14.68
C THR A 159 -13.07 -0.05 14.28
N GLU A 160 -11.77 0.28 14.23
CA GLU A 160 -11.30 1.61 13.86
C GLU A 160 -11.64 1.95 12.41
N ALA A 161 -11.50 0.99 11.50
CA ALA A 161 -11.84 1.16 10.10
C ALA A 161 -13.34 1.40 9.88
N ALA A 162 -14.21 0.72 10.63
CA ALA A 162 -15.66 0.91 10.54
C ALA A 162 -16.12 2.32 10.92
N ASN A 163 -15.35 3.02 11.77
CA ASN A 163 -15.62 4.42 12.12
C ASN A 163 -15.17 5.42 11.03
N LEU A 164 -14.32 4.99 10.10
CA LEU A 164 -13.65 5.85 9.11
C LEU A 164 -14.08 5.56 7.67
N LEU A 165 -14.59 4.37 7.39
CA LEU A 165 -14.96 3.90 6.05
C LEU A 165 -16.44 3.53 6.01
N GLU A 166 -17.21 4.32 5.28
CA GLU A 166 -18.62 4.04 4.98
C GLU A 166 -18.74 3.19 3.71
N GLY A 167 -19.78 2.35 3.63
CA GLY A 167 -20.08 1.55 2.43
C GLY A 167 -19.24 0.27 2.26
N VAL A 168 -18.30 0.00 3.16
CA VAL A 168 -17.49 -1.23 3.18
C VAL A 168 -18.24 -2.32 3.95
N VAL A 169 -18.27 -3.53 3.38
CA VAL A 169 -18.73 -4.73 4.10
C VAL A 169 -17.56 -5.31 4.88
N PHE A 170 -17.61 -5.18 6.20
CA PHE A 170 -16.59 -5.69 7.11
C PHE A 170 -16.78 -7.19 7.37
N ALA A 171 -15.87 -8.00 6.84
CA ALA A 171 -15.88 -9.45 6.94
C ALA A 171 -15.22 -9.93 8.24
N THR A 172 -15.47 -11.19 8.59
CA THR A 172 -14.99 -11.80 9.85
C THR A 172 -13.69 -12.59 9.71
N SER A 173 -13.28 -12.88 8.48
CA SER A 173 -12.08 -13.65 8.16
C SER A 173 -11.56 -13.27 6.76
N PRO A 174 -10.30 -13.62 6.41
CA PRO A 174 -9.80 -13.29 5.08
C PRO A 174 -10.58 -14.02 3.97
N TYR A 175 -11.05 -15.25 4.22
CA TYR A 175 -11.85 -16.00 3.24
C TYR A 175 -13.26 -15.42 3.07
N ASP A 176 -13.88 -14.94 4.16
CA ASP A 176 -15.16 -14.24 4.11
C ASP A 176 -15.06 -12.92 3.34
N ALA A 177 -13.93 -12.21 3.46
CA ALA A 177 -13.69 -10.98 2.70
C ALA A 177 -13.64 -11.20 1.20
N ILE A 178 -13.12 -12.33 0.74
CA ILE A 178 -12.94 -12.64 -0.69
C ILE A 178 -14.07 -13.50 -1.27
N GLN A 179 -15.01 -13.97 -0.44
CA GLN A 179 -16.13 -14.80 -0.90
C GLN A 179 -16.95 -14.06 -1.98
N ASP A 180 -17.19 -14.75 -3.09
CA ASP A 180 -17.93 -14.28 -4.27
C ASP A 180 -17.39 -12.94 -4.83
N SER A 181 -16.10 -12.67 -4.63
CA SER A 181 -15.44 -11.45 -5.12
C SER A 181 -14.84 -11.66 -6.51
N ASP A 182 -14.88 -10.62 -7.34
CA ASP A 182 -14.26 -10.61 -8.67
C ASP A 182 -12.73 -10.48 -8.58
N ALA A 183 -12.18 -9.93 -7.49
CA ALA A 183 -10.73 -9.87 -7.27
C ALA A 183 -10.39 -9.85 -5.76
N MET A 184 -9.19 -10.32 -5.43
CA MET A 184 -8.57 -10.12 -4.11
C MET A 184 -7.51 -9.03 -4.17
N VAL A 185 -7.54 -8.06 -3.25
CA VAL A 185 -6.57 -6.97 -3.14
C VAL A 185 -5.90 -7.00 -1.76
N ILE A 186 -4.57 -7.00 -1.72
CA ILE A 186 -3.80 -6.94 -0.47
C ILE A 186 -3.20 -5.55 -0.32
N ILE A 187 -3.56 -4.85 0.77
CA ILE A 187 -3.10 -3.49 1.07
C ILE A 187 -2.09 -3.48 2.23
N THR A 188 -2.21 -4.43 3.17
CA THR A 188 -1.38 -4.50 4.38
C THR A 188 -0.80 -5.89 4.54
N GLU A 189 0.50 -5.97 4.81
CA GLU A 189 1.33 -7.17 4.70
C GLU A 189 1.29 -8.13 5.90
N TRP A 190 0.13 -8.29 6.53
CA TRP A 190 -0.02 -9.18 7.70
C TRP A 190 0.49 -10.59 7.41
N ASP A 191 1.29 -11.14 8.33
CA ASP A 191 1.92 -12.45 8.14
C ASP A 191 0.92 -13.59 7.88
N GLN A 192 -0.28 -13.53 8.47
CA GLN A 192 -1.34 -14.51 8.19
C GLN A 192 -1.80 -14.52 6.72
N PHE A 193 -1.68 -13.40 5.98
CA PHE A 193 -2.02 -13.37 4.56
C PHE A 193 -0.96 -14.09 3.74
N ARG A 194 0.30 -14.19 4.21
CA ARG A 194 1.36 -14.94 3.50
C ARG A 194 1.08 -16.45 3.45
N ALA A 195 0.27 -16.95 4.38
CA ALA A 195 0.00 -18.38 4.56
C ALA A 195 -1.44 -18.78 4.18
N LEU A 196 -2.09 -18.04 3.28
CA LEU A 196 -3.42 -18.41 2.78
C LEU A 196 -3.36 -19.72 1.97
N ASP A 197 -4.42 -20.50 2.08
CA ASP A 197 -4.69 -21.67 1.26
C ASP A 197 -5.23 -21.20 -0.09
N PHE A 198 -4.40 -21.28 -1.12
CA PHE A 198 -4.75 -20.80 -2.45
C PHE A 198 -5.83 -21.62 -3.15
N ASP A 199 -6.05 -22.88 -2.79
CA ASP A 199 -7.17 -23.66 -3.33
C ASP A 199 -8.50 -23.10 -2.81
N ARG A 200 -8.53 -22.70 -1.53
CA ARG A 200 -9.67 -21.98 -0.94
C ARG A 200 -9.84 -20.58 -1.52
N VAL A 201 -8.75 -19.84 -1.76
CA VAL A 201 -8.81 -18.53 -2.43
C VAL A 201 -9.44 -18.68 -3.82
N LYS A 202 -9.00 -19.67 -4.60
CA LYS A 202 -9.50 -19.94 -5.95
C LYS A 202 -10.97 -20.35 -5.96
N ALA A 203 -11.41 -21.13 -4.96
CA ALA A 203 -12.81 -21.53 -4.81
C ALA A 203 -13.73 -20.37 -4.36
N ALA A 204 -13.19 -19.38 -3.64
CA ALA A 204 -13.96 -18.25 -3.13
C ALA A 204 -14.13 -17.11 -4.14
N LEU A 205 -13.17 -16.93 -5.06
CA LEU A 205 -13.20 -15.87 -6.06
C LEU A 205 -13.99 -16.27 -7.31
N ASN A 206 -14.74 -15.31 -7.87
CA ASN A 206 -15.41 -15.48 -9.18
C ASN A 206 -14.41 -15.45 -10.35
N THR A 207 -13.28 -14.74 -10.16
CA THR A 207 -12.18 -14.72 -11.13
C THR A 207 -10.84 -14.81 -10.42
N ASN A 208 -9.83 -15.41 -11.05
CA ASN A 208 -8.52 -15.62 -10.43
C ASN A 208 -7.65 -14.34 -10.47
N ILE A 209 -8.21 -13.17 -10.20
CA ILE A 209 -7.47 -11.90 -10.17
C ILE A 209 -6.99 -11.60 -8.75
N VAL A 210 -5.68 -11.38 -8.60
CA VAL A 210 -5.06 -10.98 -7.33
C VAL A 210 -4.18 -9.75 -7.55
N VAL A 211 -4.43 -8.70 -6.77
CA VAL A 211 -3.61 -7.48 -6.76
C VAL A 211 -2.93 -7.35 -5.42
N ASP A 212 -1.61 -7.51 -5.39
CA ASP A 212 -0.80 -7.46 -4.18
C ASP A 212 0.02 -6.16 -4.14
N LEU A 213 -0.43 -5.20 -3.35
CA LEU A 213 0.22 -3.91 -3.23
C LEU A 213 1.40 -3.92 -2.26
N ARG A 214 1.77 -5.07 -1.69
CA ARG A 214 2.84 -5.23 -0.70
C ARG A 214 3.91 -6.24 -1.11
N ASN A 215 3.77 -6.84 -2.28
CA ASN A 215 4.69 -7.82 -2.84
C ASN A 215 4.97 -9.00 -1.89
N ILE A 216 3.92 -9.51 -1.23
CA ILE A 216 4.02 -10.62 -0.29
C ILE A 216 4.11 -11.99 -0.96
N TYR A 217 3.65 -12.11 -2.22
CA TYR A 217 3.77 -13.33 -3.02
C TYR A 217 4.77 -13.19 -4.18
N SER A 218 5.23 -14.32 -4.70
CA SER A 218 6.03 -14.42 -5.92
C SER A 218 5.14 -14.39 -7.17
N PRO A 219 5.45 -13.58 -8.19
CA PRO A 219 4.72 -13.60 -9.46
C PRO A 219 4.70 -14.99 -10.12
N GLU A 220 5.82 -15.71 -10.09
CA GLU A 220 5.95 -17.05 -10.68
C GLU A 220 5.02 -18.06 -10.00
N ASP A 221 5.00 -18.08 -8.66
CA ASP A 221 4.16 -19.00 -7.89
C ASP A 221 2.66 -18.73 -8.12
N MET A 222 2.28 -17.45 -8.21
CA MET A 222 0.90 -17.05 -8.46
C MET A 222 0.46 -17.41 -9.89
N ALA A 223 1.33 -17.20 -10.87
CA ALA A 223 1.09 -17.60 -12.25
C ALA A 223 0.95 -19.12 -12.38
N ALA A 224 1.83 -19.90 -11.74
CA ALA A 224 1.78 -21.36 -11.73
C ALA A 224 0.48 -21.92 -11.12
N ARG A 225 -0.14 -21.18 -10.18
CA ARG A 225 -1.44 -21.50 -9.58
C ARG A 225 -2.64 -21.04 -10.43
N GLY A 226 -2.39 -20.33 -11.53
CA GLY A 226 -3.39 -19.86 -12.47
C GLY A 226 -4.08 -18.56 -12.07
N PHE A 227 -3.41 -17.71 -11.28
CA PHE A 227 -3.88 -16.35 -10.98
C PHE A 227 -3.35 -15.34 -11.99
N ALA A 228 -4.21 -14.43 -12.42
CA ALA A 228 -3.81 -13.16 -13.01
C ALA A 228 -3.31 -12.26 -11.86
N TYR A 229 -2.00 -12.26 -11.65
CA TYR A 229 -1.36 -11.59 -10.53
C TYR A 229 -0.75 -10.26 -10.95
N THR A 230 -1.15 -9.19 -10.25
CA THR A 230 -0.57 -7.86 -10.40
C THR A 230 0.09 -7.45 -9.09
N SER A 231 1.31 -6.92 -9.15
CA SER A 231 2.02 -6.42 -7.96
C SER A 231 2.79 -5.14 -8.25
N ILE A 232 3.55 -4.63 -7.29
CA ILE A 232 4.22 -3.33 -7.38
C ILE A 232 5.63 -3.48 -7.95
N GLY A 233 5.90 -2.88 -9.10
CA GLY A 233 7.26 -2.77 -9.62
C GLY A 233 7.89 -4.10 -10.02
N ARG A 234 7.09 -5.10 -10.41
CA ARG A 234 7.57 -6.43 -10.82
C ARG A 234 6.86 -6.88 -12.11
N PRO A 235 7.55 -7.61 -13.00
CA PRO A 235 6.94 -8.22 -14.18
C PRO A 235 5.97 -9.35 -13.80
#